data_AF-A0A820XNQ3-F1
#
_entry.id   AF-A0A820XNQ3-F1
#
_cell.length_a   1.000
_cell.length_b   1.000
_cell.length_c   1.000
_cell.angle_alpha   90.00
_cell.angle_beta   90.00
_cell.angle_gamma   90.00
#
_symmetry.space_group_name_H-M   'P 1'
#
loop_
_entity.id
_entity.type
_entity.pdbx_description
1 polymer ?
#
loop_
_entity_poly.entity_id
_entity_poly.type
_entity_poly.pdbx_seq_one_letter_code
_entity_poly.pdbx_strand_id
1 'polypeptide(L)'
;MHTLDHFLNDLLQLPEISSDFTRYRLYFDSDYSSQDTFTALGSAYFIRQNLSVQQWNFTTSSFQTVVNRQIFAGNLVNAQALRREKYPRDFFPEAKWSRKGFTQTRWQIHGFIFDLVNVHLFHDASNLLAIEGSPSIYSKFRRSALQYTLQRLSLDPSGKTVPYVIFGDFNFRLDACRLIEYISNKRNDLIDKIKEENSDEITKMIIKHENNKPKLTIKKKEFNLHDNHDSFFNINTQQARMFDFESSSFHDHLFEYERTFPPSYPYSEEQHEARSYLRARCPAWCDRILLSHSFKNFVDTQAKQPIYDIMGYDVCVGDHKPVYLSLTIRLVQDVNDHIQTFKHLTLTSNTTTGLHTSDIIDNKSQEIQSVSTNHEDLLTKKLPLLPTTSVITNEDDQRTILAHHIFHANIKHTFLRFIRETPV
;
A
#
# COMPACT_ATOMS: atom_id res chain seq x y z
N MET A 1 -23.98 -12.57 -4.43
CA MET A 1 -24.70 -11.60 -3.59
C MET A 1 -24.94 -12.15 -2.19
N HIS A 2 -25.49 -13.37 -2.03
CA HIS A 2 -25.71 -14.02 -0.71
C HIS A 2 -24.51 -14.08 0.24
N THR A 3 -23.26 -14.12 -0.24
CA THR A 3 -22.10 -14.29 0.65
C THR A 3 -21.58 -12.99 1.29
N LEU A 4 -21.83 -11.82 0.69
CA LEU A 4 -21.40 -10.55 1.29
C LEU A 4 -22.29 -10.19 2.48
N ASP A 5 -23.61 -10.30 2.30
CA ASP A 5 -24.56 -9.96 3.36
C ASP A 5 -24.37 -10.86 4.57
N HIS A 6 -24.14 -12.17 4.38
CA HIS A 6 -23.78 -13.08 5.46
C HIS A 6 -22.48 -12.66 6.15
N PHE A 7 -21.41 -12.40 5.39
CA PHE A 7 -20.15 -11.93 5.96
C PHE A 7 -20.30 -10.65 6.78
N LEU A 8 -21.03 -9.66 6.26
CA LEU A 8 -21.26 -8.40 6.97
C LEU A 8 -22.10 -8.61 8.23
N ASN A 9 -23.12 -9.48 8.15
CA ASN A 9 -23.92 -9.82 9.33
C ASN A 9 -23.07 -10.49 10.41
N ASP A 10 -22.25 -11.48 10.05
CA ASP A 10 -21.38 -12.18 10.98
C ASP A 10 -20.34 -11.23 11.58
N LEU A 11 -19.65 -10.44 10.74
CA LEU A 11 -18.66 -9.46 11.15
C LEU A 11 -19.24 -8.44 12.13
N LEU A 12 -20.44 -7.91 11.86
CA LEU A 12 -21.08 -6.91 12.71
C LEU A 12 -21.65 -7.49 14.02
N GLN A 13 -21.84 -8.81 14.08
CA GLN A 13 -22.29 -9.52 15.29
C GLN A 13 -21.14 -9.97 16.20
N LEU A 14 -19.89 -9.93 15.72
CA LEU A 14 -18.74 -10.25 16.56
C LEU A 14 -18.74 -9.37 17.83
N PRO A 15 -18.59 -9.94 19.04
CA PRO A 15 -18.57 -9.18 20.27
C PRO A 15 -17.58 -8.01 20.24
N GLU A 16 -16.37 -8.25 19.73
CA GLU A 16 -15.28 -7.26 19.61
C GLU A 16 -15.63 -6.07 18.70
N ILE A 17 -16.58 -6.28 17.77
CA ILE A 17 -17.07 -5.25 16.86
C ILE A 17 -18.29 -4.55 17.47
N SER A 18 -19.27 -5.34 17.91
CA SER A 18 -20.57 -4.86 18.38
C SER A 18 -20.49 -4.12 19.72
N SER A 19 -19.52 -4.45 20.61
CA SER A 19 -19.32 -3.76 21.89
C SER A 19 -18.60 -2.42 21.73
N ASP A 20 -17.58 -2.36 20.89
CA ASP A 20 -16.62 -1.26 20.86
C ASP A 20 -16.92 -0.22 19.78
N PHE A 21 -17.68 -0.58 18.74
CA PHE A 21 -17.89 0.24 17.55
C PHE A 21 -19.39 0.49 17.30
N THR A 22 -19.93 1.47 18.01
CA THR A 22 -21.35 1.84 17.90
C THR A 22 -21.69 2.52 16.56
N ARG A 23 -20.69 3.06 15.84
CA ARG A 23 -20.83 3.74 14.55
C ARG A 23 -19.91 3.11 13.51
N TYR A 24 -20.42 2.98 12.28
CA TYR A 24 -19.64 2.51 11.15
C TYR A 24 -20.12 3.09 9.80
N ARG A 25 -19.19 3.10 8.83
CA ARG A 25 -19.44 3.42 7.42
C ARG A 25 -18.91 2.28 6.58
N LEU A 26 -19.80 1.57 5.89
CA LEU A 26 -19.44 0.45 5.02
C LEU A 26 -19.79 0.81 3.57
N TYR A 27 -18.84 0.66 2.66
CA TYR A 27 -19.01 0.90 1.23
C TYR A 27 -18.47 -0.29 0.45
N PHE A 28 -19.36 -1.00 -0.24
CA PHE A 28 -19.04 -2.18 -1.03
C PHE A 28 -19.62 -2.02 -2.42
N ASP A 29 -18.74 -1.75 -3.39
CA ASP A 29 -19.13 -1.69 -4.79
C ASP A 29 -19.37 -3.11 -5.28
N SER A 30 -20.64 -3.53 -5.31
CA SER A 30 -21.02 -4.89 -5.69
C SER A 30 -22.04 -4.93 -6.84
N ASP A 31 -22.34 -3.78 -7.45
CA ASP A 31 -23.20 -3.67 -8.62
C ASP A 31 -22.40 -3.88 -9.92
N TYR A 32 -22.33 -5.14 -10.35
CA TYR A 32 -21.67 -5.53 -11.59
C TYR A 32 -22.42 -5.10 -12.86
N SER A 33 -23.67 -4.63 -12.75
CA SER A 33 -24.44 -4.14 -13.91
C SER A 33 -23.90 -2.82 -14.44
N SER A 34 -23.28 -2.01 -13.57
CA SER A 34 -22.69 -0.71 -13.89
C SER A 34 -21.26 -0.83 -14.44
N GLN A 35 -21.06 -1.55 -15.55
CA GLN A 35 -19.74 -1.92 -16.08
C GLN A 35 -18.74 -0.76 -16.22
N ASP A 36 -19.21 0.44 -16.57
CA ASP A 36 -18.36 1.62 -16.79
C ASP A 36 -17.84 2.24 -15.49
N THR A 37 -18.53 2.04 -14.36
CA THR A 37 -18.19 2.67 -13.07
C THR A 37 -17.85 1.67 -11.97
N PHE A 38 -18.08 0.37 -12.20
CA PHE A 38 -17.85 -0.70 -11.24
C PHE A 38 -16.35 -0.93 -10.98
N THR A 39 -15.98 -0.89 -9.69
CA THR A 39 -14.60 -1.04 -9.20
C THR A 39 -14.38 -2.28 -8.32
N ALA A 40 -15.44 -2.97 -7.91
CA ALA A 40 -15.37 -4.08 -6.95
C ALA A 40 -14.62 -3.77 -5.63
N LEU A 41 -14.43 -2.48 -5.29
CA LEU A 41 -13.72 -2.05 -4.08
C LEU A 41 -14.65 -2.06 -2.86
N GLY A 42 -14.11 -2.50 -1.73
CA GLY A 42 -14.78 -2.51 -0.43
C GLY A 42 -14.00 -1.72 0.64
N SER A 43 -14.68 -0.87 1.40
CA SER A 43 -14.10 -0.15 2.55
C SER A 43 -15.06 -0.13 3.72
N ALA A 44 -14.57 -0.54 4.88
CA ALA A 44 -15.30 -0.59 6.14
C ALA A 44 -14.58 0.26 7.19
N TYR A 45 -15.27 1.25 7.73
CA TYR A 45 -14.75 2.15 8.74
C TYR A 45 -15.56 1.97 10.03
N PHE A 46 -14.90 1.52 11.10
CA PHE A 46 -15.45 1.31 12.43
C PHE A 46 -14.93 2.39 13.37
N ILE A 47 -15.85 3.01 14.11
CA ILE A 47 -15.58 4.21 14.88
C ILE A 47 -15.97 3.94 16.34
N ARG A 48 -15.02 4.12 17.26
CA ARG A 48 -15.28 3.95 18.69
C ARG A 48 -16.32 4.95 19.20
N GLN A 49 -17.03 4.55 20.26
CA GLN A 49 -18.16 5.31 20.81
C GLN A 49 -17.79 6.75 21.18
N ASN A 50 -16.63 6.98 21.80
CA ASN A 50 -16.25 8.29 22.35
C ASN A 50 -15.56 9.22 21.33
N LEU A 51 -15.25 8.73 20.13
CA LEU A 51 -14.49 9.51 19.15
C LEU A 51 -15.39 10.45 18.34
N SER A 52 -15.31 11.76 18.58
CA SER A 52 -15.96 12.71 17.68
C SER A 52 -15.29 12.69 16.30
N VAL A 53 -16.07 12.39 15.27
CA VAL A 53 -15.60 12.31 13.88
C VAL A 53 -16.64 12.85 12.92
N GLN A 54 -16.17 13.59 11.93
CA GLN A 54 -16.97 14.06 10.81
C GLN A 54 -16.46 13.44 9.51
N GLN A 55 -17.36 13.27 8.55
CA GLN A 55 -17.04 12.77 7.23
C GLN A 55 -17.45 13.82 6.20
N TRP A 56 -16.60 14.03 5.21
CA TRP A 56 -16.87 14.96 4.12
C TRP A 56 -17.93 14.40 3.19
N ASN A 57 -18.90 15.24 2.84
CA ASN A 57 -19.85 14.98 1.76
C ASN A 57 -19.33 15.66 0.49
N PHE A 58 -18.98 14.87 -0.53
CA PHE A 58 -18.43 15.39 -1.78
C PHE A 58 -19.47 16.10 -2.64
N THR A 59 -20.77 15.85 -2.42
CA THR A 59 -21.86 16.53 -3.14
C THR A 59 -22.12 17.91 -2.56
N THR A 60 -22.22 18.03 -1.24
CA THR A 60 -22.52 19.31 -0.57
C THR A 60 -21.28 20.12 -0.22
N SER A 61 -20.08 19.54 -0.40
CA SER A 61 -18.80 20.14 -0.01
C SER A 61 -18.78 20.61 1.45
N SER A 62 -19.25 19.75 2.35
CA SER A 62 -19.32 20.05 3.78
C SER A 62 -19.06 18.82 4.64
N PHE A 63 -18.53 19.03 5.85
CA PHE A 63 -18.40 17.98 6.84
C PHE A 63 -19.72 17.71 7.55
N GLN A 64 -20.01 16.43 7.75
CA GLN A 64 -21.18 15.94 8.45
C GLN A 64 -20.76 15.05 9.61
N THR A 65 -21.30 15.31 10.80
CA THR A 65 -21.03 14.49 11.99
C THR A 65 -21.49 13.05 11.75
N VAL A 66 -20.61 12.10 12.03
CA VAL A 66 -20.95 10.69 11.97
C VAL A 66 -21.67 10.31 13.26
N VAL A 67 -22.99 10.24 13.22
CA VAL A 67 -23.83 9.84 14.37
C VAL A 67 -24.42 8.43 14.25
N ASN A 68 -24.66 7.97 13.02
CA ASN A 68 -25.39 6.72 12.76
C ASN A 68 -24.49 5.61 12.20
N ARG A 69 -25.07 4.43 11.98
CA ARG A 69 -24.52 3.32 11.20
C ARG A 69 -24.99 3.44 9.74
N GLN A 70 -24.11 3.26 8.75
CA GLN A 70 -24.51 3.23 7.35
C GLN A 70 -23.78 2.12 6.59
N ILE A 71 -24.54 1.41 5.75
CA ILE A 71 -24.06 0.36 4.87
C ILE A 71 -24.54 0.67 3.45
N PHE A 72 -23.59 0.77 2.53
CA PHE A 72 -23.84 0.83 1.11
C PHE A 72 -23.23 -0.42 0.49
N ALA A 73 -24.06 -1.36 0.06
CA ALA A 73 -23.66 -2.54 -0.70
C ALA A 73 -24.48 -2.59 -2.00
N GLY A 74 -23.79 -2.68 -3.14
CA GLY A 74 -24.42 -2.60 -4.46
C GLY A 74 -23.93 -1.38 -5.23
N ASN A 75 -24.86 -0.59 -5.76
CA ASN A 75 -24.54 0.62 -6.50
C ASN A 75 -24.25 1.78 -5.54
N LEU A 76 -23.04 2.35 -5.65
CA LEU A 76 -22.59 3.42 -4.75
C LEU A 76 -22.92 4.84 -5.22
N VAL A 77 -23.79 5.04 -6.22
CA VAL A 77 -24.19 6.38 -6.71
C VAL A 77 -24.75 7.26 -5.59
N ASN A 78 -25.45 6.68 -4.62
CA ASN A 78 -26.03 7.42 -3.48
C ASN A 78 -25.05 7.64 -2.32
N ALA A 79 -23.82 7.11 -2.40
CA ALA A 79 -22.81 7.25 -1.35
C ALA A 79 -22.07 8.60 -1.46
N GLN A 80 -22.75 9.70 -1.11
CA GLN A 80 -22.23 11.07 -1.26
C GLN A 80 -20.91 11.35 -0.49
N ALA A 81 -20.64 10.57 0.56
CA ALA A 81 -19.42 10.68 1.36
C ALA A 81 -18.25 9.81 0.84
N LEU A 82 -18.40 9.26 -0.37
CA LEU A 82 -17.40 8.44 -1.06
C LEU A 82 -17.21 8.97 -2.48
N ARG A 83 -15.98 9.31 -2.83
CA ARG A 83 -15.58 9.48 -4.24
C ARG A 83 -15.05 8.14 -4.75
N ARG A 84 -15.45 7.73 -5.94
CA ARG A 84 -14.91 6.54 -6.62
C ARG A 84 -14.60 6.85 -8.07
N GLU A 85 -13.56 6.25 -8.60
CA GLU A 85 -13.18 6.43 -10.00
C GLU A 85 -12.52 5.15 -10.52
N LYS A 86 -12.96 4.73 -11.71
CA LYS A 86 -12.39 3.61 -12.45
C LYS A 86 -11.21 4.11 -13.29
N TYR A 87 -10.14 3.33 -13.41
CA TYR A 87 -9.02 3.73 -14.26
C TYR A 87 -9.42 3.73 -15.74
N PRO A 88 -8.90 4.69 -16.54
CA PRO A 88 -9.10 4.72 -17.99
C PRO A 88 -8.71 3.39 -18.66
N ARG A 89 -9.49 2.99 -19.67
CA ARG A 89 -9.25 1.73 -20.40
C ARG A 89 -7.86 1.66 -21.04
N ASP A 90 -7.38 2.78 -21.55
CA ASP A 90 -6.11 2.85 -22.27
C ASP A 90 -4.88 2.67 -21.37
N PHE A 91 -5.05 2.65 -20.05
CA PHE A 91 -3.95 2.32 -19.13
C PHE A 91 -3.62 0.83 -19.10
N PHE A 92 -4.54 -0.02 -19.56
CA PHE A 92 -4.26 -1.45 -19.76
C PHE A 92 -4.96 -1.95 -21.03
N PRO A 93 -4.39 -1.67 -22.22
CA PRO A 93 -5.06 -1.91 -23.51
C PRO A 93 -5.44 -3.38 -23.77
N GLU A 94 -4.68 -4.33 -23.21
CA GLU A 94 -4.95 -5.77 -23.35
C GLU A 94 -6.20 -6.22 -22.58
N ALA A 95 -6.65 -5.45 -21.58
CA ALA A 95 -7.80 -5.79 -20.76
C ALA A 95 -9.10 -5.35 -21.43
N LYS A 96 -9.82 -6.31 -22.03
CA LYS A 96 -11.17 -6.09 -22.61
C LYS A 96 -12.15 -5.44 -21.62
N TRP A 97 -12.01 -5.77 -20.34
CA TRP A 97 -12.78 -5.19 -19.26
C TRP A 97 -11.95 -5.18 -17.98
N SER A 98 -12.12 -4.14 -17.18
CA SER A 98 -11.40 -3.94 -15.92
C SER A 98 -12.37 -3.53 -14.83
N ARG A 99 -12.01 -3.85 -13.59
CA ARG A 99 -12.64 -3.37 -12.35
C ARG A 99 -11.66 -2.55 -11.52
N LYS A 100 -10.52 -2.16 -12.10
CA LYS A 100 -9.45 -1.47 -11.38
C LYS A 100 -9.81 0.01 -11.23
N GLY A 101 -9.52 0.58 -10.07
CA GLY A 101 -9.85 1.95 -9.74
C GLY A 101 -9.41 2.32 -8.34
N PHE A 102 -9.97 3.41 -7.82
CA PHE A 102 -9.79 3.81 -6.44
C PHE A 102 -11.09 4.35 -5.84
N THR A 103 -11.18 4.32 -4.51
CA THR A 103 -12.15 5.08 -3.74
C THR A 103 -11.44 6.00 -2.76
N GLN A 104 -12.12 7.06 -2.37
CA GLN A 104 -11.63 8.05 -1.42
C GLN A 104 -12.76 8.45 -0.49
N THR A 105 -12.43 8.50 0.79
CA THR A 105 -13.25 9.13 1.82
C THR A 105 -12.41 10.20 2.51
N ARG A 106 -13.05 11.28 2.95
CA ARG A 106 -12.39 12.36 3.69
C ARG A 106 -12.99 12.46 5.09
N TRP A 107 -12.12 12.52 6.08
CA TRP A 107 -12.47 12.47 7.49
C TRP A 107 -11.89 13.67 8.22
N GLN A 108 -12.58 14.09 9.27
CA GLN A 108 -12.09 15.09 10.22
C GLN A 108 -12.23 14.56 11.64
N ILE A 109 -11.12 14.56 12.37
CA ILE A 109 -11.03 14.18 13.78
C ILE A 109 -10.31 15.31 14.52
N HIS A 110 -10.98 15.98 15.46
CA HIS A 110 -10.39 17.08 16.26
C HIS A 110 -9.63 18.09 15.40
N GLY A 111 -10.27 18.62 14.34
CA GLY A 111 -9.63 19.56 13.43
C GLY A 111 -8.74 18.93 12.35
N PHE A 112 -8.15 17.76 12.60
CA PHE A 112 -7.29 17.08 11.64
C PHE A 112 -8.11 16.47 10.49
N ILE A 113 -7.91 17.00 9.29
CA ILE A 113 -8.56 16.54 8.06
C ILE A 113 -7.60 15.66 7.27
N PHE A 114 -8.06 14.48 6.86
CA PHE A 114 -7.28 13.56 6.05
C PHE A 114 -8.14 12.69 5.14
N ASP A 115 -7.53 12.16 4.08
CA ASP A 115 -8.17 11.22 3.17
C ASP A 115 -7.71 9.79 3.39
N LEU A 116 -8.64 8.88 3.18
CA LEU A 116 -8.42 7.44 3.13
C LEU A 116 -8.74 6.97 1.72
N VAL A 117 -7.71 6.50 1.01
CA VAL A 117 -7.77 6.15 -0.41
C VAL A 117 -7.52 4.66 -0.60
N ASN A 118 -8.55 3.92 -1.01
CA ASN A 118 -8.44 2.50 -1.33
C ASN A 118 -8.18 2.33 -2.82
N VAL A 119 -7.11 1.63 -3.23
CA VAL A 119 -6.77 1.38 -4.63
C VAL A 119 -6.81 -0.11 -4.98
N HIS A 120 -7.09 -0.39 -6.24
CA HIS A 120 -6.90 -1.70 -6.82
C HIS A 120 -6.29 -1.54 -8.20
N LEU A 121 -4.98 -1.74 -8.31
CA LEU A 121 -4.21 -1.52 -9.54
C LEU A 121 -4.20 -2.77 -10.44
N PHE A 122 -3.62 -2.63 -11.63
CA PHE A 122 -3.57 -3.67 -12.64
C PHE A 122 -2.66 -4.84 -12.24
N HIS A 123 -3.12 -6.06 -12.53
CA HIS A 123 -2.42 -7.31 -12.27
C HIS A 123 -1.67 -7.79 -13.51
N ASP A 124 -0.68 -8.66 -13.32
CA ASP A 124 0.03 -9.28 -14.44
C ASP A 124 -0.81 -10.39 -15.10
N ALA A 125 -1.10 -10.24 -16.39
CA ALA A 125 -1.83 -11.24 -17.16
C ALA A 125 -0.97 -12.46 -17.53
N SER A 126 0.35 -12.29 -17.65
CA SER A 126 1.32 -13.34 -18.01
C SER A 126 2.62 -13.22 -17.23
N ASN A 127 3.05 -14.29 -16.53
CA ASN A 127 4.39 -14.31 -15.93
C ASN A 127 5.50 -14.24 -16.99
N LEU A 128 5.25 -14.76 -18.20
CA LEU A 128 6.24 -14.74 -19.29
C LEU A 128 6.47 -13.33 -19.82
N LEU A 129 5.40 -12.54 -19.99
CA LEU A 129 5.54 -11.12 -20.35
C LEU A 129 6.14 -10.29 -19.20
N ALA A 130 5.89 -10.68 -17.95
CA ALA A 130 6.44 -9.99 -16.79
C ALA A 130 7.97 -10.09 -16.70
N ILE A 131 8.59 -11.11 -17.30
CA ILE A 131 10.04 -11.37 -17.22
C ILE A 131 10.82 -10.88 -18.44
N GLU A 132 10.15 -10.39 -19.48
CA GLU A 132 10.79 -9.91 -20.71
C GLU A 132 11.58 -8.62 -20.52
N GLY A 133 11.30 -7.84 -19.46
CA GLY A 133 12.00 -6.61 -19.17
C GLY A 133 11.98 -6.21 -17.69
N SER A 134 12.92 -5.33 -17.33
CA SER A 134 13.08 -4.74 -16.01
C SER A 134 13.03 -3.21 -16.12
N PRO A 135 11.99 -2.52 -15.60
CA PRO A 135 10.77 -3.10 -15.03
C PRO A 135 9.84 -3.70 -16.10
N SER A 136 8.92 -4.57 -15.69
CA SER A 136 7.95 -5.18 -16.60
C SER A 136 6.96 -4.17 -17.19
N ILE A 137 6.31 -4.54 -18.30
CA ILE A 137 5.24 -3.71 -18.89
C ILE A 137 4.08 -3.48 -17.92
N TYR A 138 3.71 -4.49 -17.12
CA TYR A 138 2.65 -4.38 -16.12
C TYR A 138 2.99 -3.39 -15.01
N SER A 139 4.26 -3.29 -14.62
CA SER A 139 4.70 -2.27 -13.67
C SER A 139 4.50 -0.85 -14.23
N LYS A 140 4.69 -0.64 -15.54
CA LYS A 140 4.38 0.65 -16.18
C LYS A 140 2.88 0.97 -16.09
N PHE A 141 2.00 0.00 -16.33
CA PHE A 141 0.55 0.19 -16.19
C PHE A 141 0.13 0.56 -14.77
N ARG A 142 0.69 -0.13 -13.77
CA ARG A 142 0.46 0.21 -12.34
C ARG A 142 0.98 1.60 -12.00
N ARG A 143 2.16 1.96 -12.50
CA ARG A 143 2.74 3.30 -12.30
C ARG A 143 1.80 4.38 -12.86
N SER A 144 1.34 4.24 -14.10
CA SER A 144 0.39 5.19 -14.70
C SER A 144 -0.92 5.30 -13.92
N ALA A 145 -1.47 4.17 -13.46
CA ALA A 145 -2.69 4.13 -12.65
C ALA A 145 -2.50 4.84 -11.29
N LEU A 146 -1.39 4.58 -10.59
CA LEU A 146 -1.12 5.22 -9.31
C LEU A 146 -0.82 6.71 -9.47
N GLN A 147 -0.04 7.11 -10.49
CA GLN A 147 0.19 8.52 -10.83
C GLN A 147 -1.13 9.25 -11.08
N TYR A 148 -2.03 8.63 -11.83
CA TYR A 148 -3.37 9.17 -12.05
C TYR A 148 -4.14 9.35 -10.74
N THR A 149 -4.18 8.34 -9.86
CA THR A 149 -4.80 8.49 -8.53
C THR A 149 -4.23 9.69 -7.78
N LEU A 150 -2.91 9.84 -7.70
CA LEU A 150 -2.28 10.96 -6.99
C LEU A 150 -2.64 12.32 -7.62
N GLN A 151 -2.69 12.42 -8.95
CA GLN A 151 -3.14 13.63 -9.65
C GLN A 151 -4.61 13.96 -9.35
N ARG A 152 -5.48 12.95 -9.25
CA ARG A 152 -6.89 13.16 -8.90
C ARG A 152 -7.08 13.59 -7.44
N LEU A 153 -6.17 13.21 -6.55
CA LEU A 153 -6.14 13.72 -5.18
C LEU A 153 -5.66 15.18 -5.11
N SER A 154 -4.69 15.57 -5.94
CA SER A 154 -4.23 16.97 -5.98
C SER A 154 -5.23 17.91 -6.66
N LEU A 155 -6.01 17.42 -7.62
CA LEU A 155 -7.05 18.16 -8.35
C LEU A 155 -8.42 18.13 -7.65
N ASP A 156 -8.45 17.96 -6.32
CA ASP A 156 -9.72 17.99 -5.58
C ASP A 156 -10.47 19.31 -5.83
N PRO A 157 -11.75 19.28 -6.25
CA PRO A 157 -12.56 20.47 -6.52
C PRO A 157 -12.65 21.46 -5.33
N SER A 158 -12.42 20.99 -4.11
CA SER A 158 -12.33 21.85 -2.91
C SER A 158 -11.05 22.70 -2.85
N GLY A 159 -10.12 22.52 -3.79
CA GLY A 159 -8.90 23.32 -3.94
C GLY A 159 -7.83 23.06 -2.86
N LYS A 160 -8.01 22.05 -2.01
CA LYS A 160 -7.08 21.72 -0.91
C LYS A 160 -6.65 20.26 -1.00
N THR A 161 -5.36 20.03 -1.20
CA THR A 161 -4.75 18.72 -0.92
C THR A 161 -4.65 18.55 0.59
N VAL A 162 -5.22 17.48 1.13
CA VAL A 162 -5.13 17.13 2.55
C VAL A 162 -4.17 15.95 2.74
N PRO A 163 -3.60 15.75 3.94
CA PRO A 163 -2.90 14.51 4.29
C PRO A 163 -3.71 13.27 3.91
N TYR A 164 -3.06 12.21 3.45
CA TYR A 164 -3.79 11.00 3.05
C TYR A 164 -3.05 9.71 3.36
N VAL A 165 -3.82 8.65 3.57
CA VAL A 165 -3.33 7.26 3.61
C VAL A 165 -3.88 6.55 2.38
N ILE A 166 -2.99 6.02 1.55
CA ILE A 166 -3.34 5.23 0.38
C ILE A 166 -3.00 3.77 0.63
N PHE A 167 -3.97 2.90 0.40
CA PHE A 167 -3.91 1.50 0.76
C PHE A 167 -4.67 0.70 -0.28
N GLY A 168 -4.40 -0.60 -0.40
CA GLY A 168 -5.02 -1.33 -1.49
C GLY A 168 -4.29 -2.59 -1.87
N ASP A 169 -4.85 -3.25 -2.87
CA ASP A 169 -4.08 -4.13 -3.74
C ASP A 169 -3.40 -3.28 -4.82
N PHE A 170 -2.17 -2.89 -4.52
CA PHE A 170 -1.30 -2.22 -5.47
C PHE A 170 -0.88 -3.15 -6.60
N ASN A 171 -1.05 -4.46 -6.45
CA ASN A 171 -0.55 -5.47 -7.37
C ASN A 171 0.95 -5.32 -7.68
N PHE A 172 1.71 -4.60 -6.85
CA PHE A 172 3.15 -4.46 -7.02
C PHE A 172 3.79 -5.84 -6.98
N ARG A 173 4.69 -6.08 -7.93
CA ARG A 173 5.38 -7.34 -8.10
C ARG A 173 6.87 -7.14 -7.87
N LEU A 174 7.54 -8.24 -7.58
CA LEU A 174 8.99 -8.27 -7.68
C LEU A 174 9.38 -8.05 -9.14
N ASP A 175 10.53 -7.42 -9.36
CA ASP A 175 11.18 -7.38 -10.67
C ASP A 175 11.60 -8.80 -11.06
N ALA A 176 10.66 -9.51 -11.70
CA ALA A 176 10.78 -10.92 -11.98
C ALA A 176 11.97 -11.21 -12.91
N CYS A 177 12.29 -10.29 -13.82
CA CYS A 177 13.46 -10.38 -14.68
C CYS A 177 14.75 -10.46 -13.84
N ARG A 178 14.98 -9.48 -12.96
CA ARG A 178 16.16 -9.44 -12.08
C ARG A 178 16.16 -10.58 -11.05
N LEU A 179 15.00 -10.94 -10.52
CA LEU A 179 14.86 -12.05 -9.58
C LEU A 179 15.28 -13.37 -10.23
N ILE A 180 14.87 -13.62 -11.48
CA ILE A 180 15.27 -14.81 -12.22
C ILE A 180 16.77 -14.82 -12.45
N GLU A 181 17.37 -13.69 -12.80
CA GLU A 181 18.82 -13.60 -12.95
C GLU A 181 19.57 -13.89 -11.65
N TYR A 182 19.02 -13.50 -10.50
CA TYR A 182 19.58 -13.80 -9.19
C TYR A 182 19.42 -15.28 -8.81
N ILE A 183 18.23 -15.84 -9.04
CA ILE A 183 17.95 -17.26 -8.78
C ILE A 183 18.82 -18.13 -9.69
N SER A 184 18.99 -17.75 -10.96
CA SER A 184 19.78 -18.47 -11.94
C SER A 184 21.25 -18.20 -11.69
N ASN A 185 21.99 -19.19 -11.19
CA ASN A 185 23.44 -19.05 -11.09
C ASN A 185 24.00 -19.24 -12.50
N LYS A 186 24.09 -18.13 -13.27
CA LYS A 186 24.35 -18.11 -14.73
C LYS A 186 25.58 -18.90 -15.20
N ARG A 187 26.48 -19.29 -14.30
CA ARG A 187 27.64 -20.14 -14.65
C ARG A 187 27.28 -21.60 -14.91
N ASN A 188 26.21 -22.12 -14.29
CA ASN A 188 25.98 -23.56 -14.19
C ASN A 188 24.53 -23.98 -14.54
N ASP A 189 23.55 -23.07 -14.42
CA ASP A 189 22.15 -23.40 -14.70
C ASP A 189 21.84 -23.34 -16.21
N LEU A 190 21.07 -24.31 -16.71
CA LEU A 190 20.59 -24.38 -18.11
C LEU A 190 19.21 -23.73 -18.23
N ILE A 191 18.96 -23.00 -19.32
CA ILE A 191 17.67 -22.33 -19.58
C ILE A 191 17.05 -22.88 -20.87
N ASP A 192 15.91 -23.57 -20.72
CA ASP A 192 15.09 -24.03 -21.83
C ASP A 192 13.92 -23.08 -22.06
N LYS A 193 13.75 -22.62 -23.31
CA LYS A 193 12.58 -21.86 -23.77
C LYS A 193 11.81 -22.72 -24.76
N ILE A 194 10.60 -23.12 -24.37
CA ILE A 194 9.70 -23.92 -25.20
C ILE A 194 8.72 -22.97 -25.87
N LYS A 195 8.64 -23.07 -27.20
CA LYS A 195 7.74 -22.29 -28.05
C LYS A 195 6.47 -23.09 -28.36
N GLU A 196 5.41 -22.39 -28.74
CA GLU A 196 4.23 -23.01 -29.34
C GLU A 196 4.57 -23.60 -30.73
N GLU A 197 3.82 -24.63 -31.15
CA GLU A 197 3.97 -25.20 -32.49
C GLU A 197 3.65 -24.15 -33.56
N ASN A 198 4.58 -23.94 -34.51
CA ASN A 198 4.45 -22.97 -35.60
C ASN A 198 4.36 -21.49 -35.18
N SER A 199 4.84 -21.12 -33.98
CA SER A 199 4.89 -19.73 -33.51
C SER A 199 6.21 -19.45 -32.80
N ASP A 200 6.64 -18.18 -32.80
CA ASP A 200 7.78 -17.73 -32.00
C ASP A 200 7.41 -17.44 -30.54
N GLU A 201 6.13 -17.53 -30.19
CA GLU A 201 5.64 -17.31 -28.83
C GLU A 201 6.19 -18.37 -27.86
N ILE A 202 6.89 -17.90 -26.82
CA ILE A 202 7.36 -18.75 -25.72
C ILE A 202 6.15 -19.09 -24.85
N THR A 203 5.88 -20.37 -24.64
CA THR A 203 4.78 -20.85 -23.79
C THR A 203 5.27 -21.34 -22.43
N LYS A 204 6.55 -21.69 -22.33
CA LYS A 204 7.17 -22.17 -21.10
C LYS A 204 8.67 -21.88 -21.07
N MET A 205 9.15 -21.44 -19.92
CA MET A 205 10.58 -21.32 -19.60
C MET A 205 10.91 -22.26 -18.43
N ILE A 206 12.01 -23.00 -18.54
CA ILE A 206 12.51 -23.88 -17.48
C ILE A 206 13.97 -23.55 -17.22
N ILE A 207 14.30 -23.31 -15.96
CA ILE A 207 15.69 -23.18 -15.50
C ILE A 207 16.01 -24.45 -14.74
N LYS A 208 17.11 -25.10 -15.10
CA LYS A 208 17.53 -26.39 -14.57
C LYS A 208 18.92 -26.27 -13.95
N HIS A 209 19.16 -27.07 -12.92
CA HIS A 209 20.51 -27.33 -12.42
C HIS A 209 21.32 -28.12 -13.47
N GLU A 210 22.64 -28.20 -13.29
CA GLU A 210 23.55 -29.00 -14.14
C GLU A 210 23.11 -30.47 -14.28
N ASN A 211 22.51 -31.04 -13.23
CA ASN A 211 21.99 -32.40 -13.23
C ASN A 211 20.62 -32.56 -13.94
N ASN A 212 20.20 -31.57 -14.73
CA ASN A 212 18.91 -31.47 -15.40
C ASN A 212 17.66 -31.43 -14.49
N LYS A 213 17.80 -31.37 -13.16
CA LYS A 213 16.66 -31.20 -12.24
C LYS A 213 16.07 -29.79 -12.42
N PRO A 214 14.75 -29.65 -12.61
CA PRO A 214 14.13 -28.33 -12.75
C PRO A 214 14.24 -27.56 -11.43
N LYS A 215 14.68 -26.30 -11.55
CA LYS A 215 14.88 -25.34 -10.47
C LYS A 215 13.78 -24.27 -10.47
N LEU A 216 13.44 -23.76 -11.65
CA LEU A 216 12.35 -22.80 -11.84
C LEU A 216 11.57 -23.16 -13.11
N THR A 217 10.24 -23.10 -13.05
CA THR A 217 9.36 -23.26 -14.20
C THR A 217 8.41 -22.09 -14.28
N ILE A 218 8.34 -21.46 -15.45
CA ILE A 218 7.51 -20.29 -15.71
C ILE A 218 6.62 -20.58 -16.93
N LYS A 219 5.33 -20.37 -16.77
CA LYS A 219 4.34 -20.31 -17.86
C LYS A 219 3.50 -19.06 -17.67
N LYS A 220 2.64 -18.74 -18.63
CA LYS A 220 1.68 -17.63 -18.55
C LYS A 220 0.99 -17.50 -17.17
N LYS A 221 0.57 -18.62 -16.58
CA LYS A 221 -0.06 -18.67 -15.25
C LYS A 221 0.62 -19.60 -14.25
N GLU A 222 1.91 -19.85 -14.42
CA GLU A 222 2.70 -20.66 -13.50
C GLU A 222 4.04 -19.98 -13.20
N PHE A 223 4.44 -19.95 -11.94
CA PHE A 223 5.75 -19.57 -11.45
C PHE A 223 6.08 -20.55 -10.31
N ASN A 224 6.92 -21.53 -10.59
CA ASN A 224 7.18 -22.65 -9.70
C ASN A 224 8.69 -22.79 -9.45
N LEU A 225 9.14 -22.44 -8.25
CA LEU A 225 10.54 -22.60 -7.81
C LEU A 225 10.80 -23.99 -7.19
N HIS A 226 9.92 -24.95 -7.51
CA HIS A 226 9.96 -26.34 -7.05
C HIS A 226 10.13 -26.43 -5.53
N ASP A 227 11.08 -27.24 -5.05
CA ASP A 227 11.30 -27.52 -3.63
C ASP A 227 11.60 -26.26 -2.79
N ASN A 228 12.04 -25.17 -3.43
CA ASN A 228 12.43 -23.92 -2.75
C ASN A 228 11.35 -22.84 -2.79
N HIS A 229 10.16 -23.12 -3.32
CA HIS A 229 9.14 -22.09 -3.53
C HIS A 229 8.74 -21.38 -2.23
N ASP A 230 8.26 -22.12 -1.23
CA ASP A 230 7.82 -21.50 0.02
C ASP A 230 8.99 -20.96 0.85
N SER A 231 10.09 -21.70 0.94
CA SER A 231 11.25 -21.31 1.76
C SER A 231 11.91 -20.02 1.26
N PHE A 232 12.02 -19.81 -0.05
CA PHE A 232 12.61 -18.60 -0.61
C PHE A 232 11.82 -17.35 -0.22
N PHE A 233 10.48 -17.41 -0.27
CA PHE A 233 9.65 -16.24 -0.02
C PHE A 233 9.27 -16.05 1.47
N ASN A 234 9.11 -17.13 2.25
CA ASN A 234 8.77 -17.07 3.68
C ASN A 234 9.99 -16.92 4.60
N ILE A 235 11.11 -17.58 4.29
CA ILE A 235 12.29 -17.62 5.17
C ILE A 235 13.34 -16.62 4.68
N ASN A 236 13.62 -16.62 3.38
CA ASN A 236 14.60 -15.71 2.77
C ASN A 236 13.95 -14.41 2.27
N THR A 237 12.91 -13.95 2.96
CA THR A 237 12.11 -12.77 2.59
C THR A 237 12.94 -11.52 2.30
N GLN A 238 14.04 -11.31 3.02
CA GLN A 238 14.94 -10.18 2.79
C GLN A 238 15.58 -10.21 1.38
N GLN A 239 15.91 -11.40 0.87
CA GLN A 239 16.46 -11.56 -0.48
C GLN A 239 15.39 -11.24 -1.54
N ALA A 240 14.16 -11.74 -1.37
CA ALA A 240 13.07 -11.42 -2.28
C ALA A 240 12.78 -9.90 -2.33
N ARG A 241 12.88 -9.21 -1.19
CA ARG A 241 12.66 -7.77 -1.08
C ARG A 241 13.63 -6.92 -1.90
N MET A 242 14.84 -7.42 -2.15
CA MET A 242 15.80 -6.73 -3.03
C MET A 242 15.27 -6.53 -4.45
N PHE A 243 14.15 -7.15 -4.82
CA PHE A 243 13.51 -7.01 -6.13
C PHE A 243 12.17 -6.27 -6.09
N ASP A 244 11.72 -5.79 -4.92
CA ASP A 244 10.48 -5.01 -4.74
C ASP A 244 10.76 -3.50 -4.92
N PHE A 245 10.72 -3.02 -6.16
CA PHE A 245 11.13 -1.65 -6.50
C PHE A 245 9.98 -0.70 -6.87
N GLU A 246 8.77 -1.21 -7.10
CA GLU A 246 7.71 -0.42 -7.74
C GLU A 246 7.28 0.82 -6.94
N SER A 247 7.29 0.74 -5.60
CA SER A 247 6.98 1.87 -4.73
C SER A 247 8.03 2.99 -4.80
N SER A 248 9.28 2.69 -5.20
CA SER A 248 10.38 3.66 -5.24
C SER A 248 10.13 4.81 -6.20
N SER A 249 9.36 4.58 -7.28
CA SER A 249 8.97 5.64 -8.23
C SER A 249 8.08 6.72 -7.61
N PHE A 250 7.61 6.52 -6.38
CA PHE A 250 6.69 7.41 -5.67
C PHE A 250 7.25 7.93 -4.35
N HIS A 251 8.54 7.72 -4.05
CA HIS A 251 9.14 8.08 -2.77
C HIS A 251 9.05 9.59 -2.45
N ASP A 252 9.01 10.45 -3.47
CA ASP A 252 8.83 11.90 -3.30
C ASP A 252 7.43 12.28 -2.80
N HIS A 253 6.44 11.42 -3.01
CA HIS A 253 5.03 11.67 -2.68
C HIS A 253 4.54 10.81 -1.51
N LEU A 254 5.03 9.58 -1.43
CA LEU A 254 4.54 8.54 -0.55
C LEU A 254 5.66 7.98 0.31
N PHE A 255 5.31 7.71 1.56
CA PHE A 255 6.13 7.04 2.53
C PHE A 255 5.50 5.69 2.88
N GLU A 256 6.34 4.67 3.04
CA GLU A 256 5.93 3.35 3.51
C GLU A 256 6.83 2.96 4.68
N TYR A 257 6.23 2.42 5.75
CA TYR A 257 7.03 1.83 6.82
C TYR A 257 7.76 0.58 6.34
N GLU A 258 8.89 0.28 6.99
CA GLU A 258 9.60 -0.95 6.70
C GLU A 258 8.70 -2.16 6.95
N ARG A 259 8.66 -3.07 5.98
CA ARG A 259 7.92 -4.33 6.08
C ARG A 259 8.79 -5.34 6.82
N THR A 260 8.25 -6.11 7.74
CA THR A 260 8.96 -7.25 8.36
C THR A 260 8.33 -8.59 8.04
N PHE A 261 7.24 -8.58 7.26
CA PHE A 261 6.44 -9.74 6.91
C PHE A 261 6.74 -10.29 5.51
N PRO A 262 6.46 -11.57 5.25
CA PRO A 262 6.64 -12.20 3.94
C PRO A 262 5.62 -11.67 2.91
N PRO A 263 5.81 -11.95 1.61
CA PRO A 263 4.86 -11.59 0.56
C PRO A 263 3.40 -11.91 0.94
N SER A 264 2.47 -11.00 0.61
CA SER A 264 1.04 -11.13 0.96
C SER A 264 0.24 -11.97 -0.04
N TYR A 265 0.82 -12.32 -1.20
CA TYR A 265 0.18 -13.01 -2.31
C TYR A 265 1.19 -13.84 -3.13
N PRO A 266 0.82 -14.97 -3.76
CA PRO A 266 -0.46 -15.67 -3.67
C PRO A 266 -0.42 -16.87 -2.69
N TYR A 267 -1.18 -16.86 -1.60
CA TYR A 267 -1.25 -18.01 -0.68
C TYR A 267 -2.18 -19.12 -1.18
N SER A 268 -1.96 -20.35 -0.72
CA SER A 268 -2.87 -21.48 -0.93
C SER A 268 -4.21 -21.20 -0.24
N GLU A 269 -5.29 -21.62 -0.90
CA GLU A 269 -6.66 -21.56 -0.37
C GLU A 269 -7.07 -22.89 0.30
N GLU A 270 -6.13 -23.85 0.39
CA GLU A 270 -6.32 -25.10 1.10
C GLU A 270 -6.08 -24.91 2.60
N GLN A 271 -7.04 -25.36 3.43
CA GLN A 271 -7.02 -25.10 4.88
C GLN A 271 -5.75 -25.60 5.60
N HIS A 272 -5.15 -26.68 5.12
CA HIS A 272 -3.95 -27.29 5.71
C HIS A 272 -2.64 -26.71 5.15
N GLU A 273 -2.71 -25.80 4.19
CA GLU A 273 -1.56 -25.18 3.52
C GLU A 273 -1.52 -23.65 3.74
N ALA A 274 -2.01 -23.19 4.89
CA ALA A 274 -2.22 -21.75 5.15
C ALA A 274 -0.96 -20.86 4.97
N ARG A 275 0.25 -21.43 5.06
CA ARG A 275 1.54 -20.73 4.89
C ARG A 275 2.18 -20.92 3.52
N SER A 276 1.65 -21.82 2.69
CA SER A 276 2.22 -22.12 1.37
C SER A 276 1.70 -21.17 0.31
N TYR A 277 2.52 -20.93 -0.70
CA TYR A 277 2.15 -20.13 -1.86
C TYR A 277 1.61 -20.99 -3.00
N LEU A 278 0.59 -20.48 -3.68
CA LEU A 278 0.19 -20.97 -4.98
C LEU A 278 1.30 -20.71 -5.99
N ARG A 279 1.50 -21.67 -6.90
CA ARG A 279 2.47 -21.55 -7.99
C ARG A 279 1.94 -20.75 -9.18
N ALA A 280 0.86 -19.97 -9.01
CA ALA A 280 0.19 -19.29 -10.11
C ALA A 280 0.92 -18.01 -10.55
N ARG A 281 1.62 -17.35 -9.62
CA ARG A 281 2.37 -16.09 -9.80
C ARG A 281 3.60 -16.12 -8.90
N CYS A 282 4.60 -15.32 -9.24
CA CYS A 282 5.71 -15.07 -8.32
C CYS A 282 5.15 -14.39 -7.05
N PRO A 283 5.42 -14.92 -5.85
CA PRO A 283 5.02 -14.25 -4.62
C PRO A 283 5.54 -12.82 -4.52
N ALA A 284 4.68 -11.90 -4.09
CA ALA A 284 4.98 -10.47 -3.97
C ALA A 284 4.16 -9.77 -2.87
N TRP A 285 4.60 -8.58 -2.47
CA TRP A 285 3.85 -7.67 -1.61
C TRP A 285 2.87 -6.85 -2.44
N CYS A 286 1.76 -7.47 -2.83
CA CYS A 286 0.69 -6.82 -3.58
C CYS A 286 -0.10 -5.83 -2.71
N ASP A 287 -0.30 -6.17 -1.44
CA ASP A 287 -1.18 -5.44 -0.52
C ASP A 287 -0.36 -4.48 0.33
N ARG A 288 -0.60 -3.17 0.20
CA ARG A 288 0.28 -2.13 0.78
C ARG A 288 -0.51 -1.03 1.48
N ILE A 289 0.15 -0.36 2.42
CA ILE A 289 -0.37 0.83 3.11
C ILE A 289 0.73 1.88 3.10
N LEU A 290 0.53 2.97 2.35
CA LEU A 290 1.45 4.08 2.22
C LEU A 290 0.80 5.36 2.73
N LEU A 291 1.61 6.26 3.26
CA LEU A 291 1.21 7.56 3.79
C LEU A 291 1.69 8.66 2.85
N SER A 292 0.93 9.73 2.66
CA SER A 292 1.53 10.97 2.18
C SER A 292 2.56 11.46 3.20
N HIS A 293 3.62 12.14 2.75
CA HIS A 293 4.59 12.75 3.68
C HIS A 293 3.91 13.70 4.66
N SER A 294 2.89 14.43 4.21
CA SER A 294 2.08 15.29 5.06
C SER A 294 1.32 14.53 6.16
N PHE A 295 0.82 13.30 5.89
CA PHE A 295 0.16 12.48 6.91
C PHE A 295 1.18 11.90 7.90
N LYS A 296 2.33 11.44 7.38
CA LYS A 296 3.42 10.89 8.19
C LYS A 296 3.85 11.84 9.31
N ASN A 297 3.86 13.15 9.07
CA ASN A 297 4.25 14.16 10.07
C ASN A 297 3.36 14.18 11.32
N PHE A 298 2.11 13.70 11.20
CA PHE A 298 1.18 13.59 12.31
C PHE A 298 1.28 12.26 13.05
N VAL A 299 2.05 11.28 12.56
CA VAL A 299 2.24 10.02 13.29
C VAL A 299 3.07 10.24 14.54
N ASP A 300 2.54 9.83 15.70
CA ASP A 300 3.21 9.90 16.99
C ASP A 300 4.05 8.65 17.26
N THR A 301 5.29 8.65 16.79
CA THR A 301 6.21 7.55 17.04
C THR A 301 6.74 7.53 18.47
N GLN A 302 6.60 8.63 19.23
CA GLN A 302 7.02 8.69 20.64
C GLN A 302 5.98 8.02 21.54
N ALA A 303 4.70 8.26 21.28
CA ALA A 303 3.60 7.60 22.00
C ALA A 303 3.57 6.09 21.70
N LYS A 304 3.65 5.71 20.42
CA LYS A 304 3.64 4.30 20.03
C LYS A 304 4.31 4.07 18.68
N GLN A 305 5.25 3.13 18.65
CA GLN A 305 5.86 2.72 17.40
C GLN A 305 4.82 2.09 16.45
N PRO A 306 4.79 2.51 15.18
CA PRO A 306 3.90 1.91 14.19
C PRO A 306 4.18 0.42 13.99
N ILE A 307 3.13 -0.38 13.87
CA ILE A 307 3.21 -1.82 13.60
C ILE A 307 2.66 -2.07 12.20
N TYR A 308 3.49 -2.62 11.31
CA TYR A 308 3.12 -2.89 9.93
C TYR A 308 3.35 -4.37 9.60
N ASP A 309 2.28 -5.15 9.50
CA ASP A 309 2.35 -6.62 9.43
C ASP A 309 1.16 -7.24 8.68
N ILE A 310 1.14 -8.56 8.54
CA ILE A 310 0.03 -9.36 8.03
C ILE A 310 -0.79 -9.99 9.16
N MET A 311 -2.07 -10.25 8.90
CA MET A 311 -2.94 -11.01 9.81
C MET A 311 -3.24 -12.39 9.25
N GLY A 312 -3.54 -13.31 10.15
CA GLY A 312 -3.94 -14.67 9.78
C GLY A 312 -2.84 -15.41 9.03
N TYR A 313 -1.57 -15.21 9.38
CA TYR A 313 -0.46 -15.91 8.75
C TYR A 313 -0.68 -17.43 8.75
N ASP A 314 -1.21 -17.95 9.86
CA ASP A 314 -1.48 -19.37 10.08
C ASP A 314 -2.90 -19.80 9.72
N VAL A 315 -3.69 -18.91 9.11
CA VAL A 315 -5.10 -19.16 8.79
C VAL A 315 -5.31 -19.02 7.29
N CYS A 316 -6.00 -19.99 6.69
CA CYS A 316 -6.45 -19.87 5.31
C CYS A 316 -7.58 -18.84 5.22
N VAL A 317 -7.29 -17.69 4.62
CA VAL A 317 -8.23 -16.56 4.45
C VAL A 317 -8.52 -16.24 2.98
N GLY A 318 -7.73 -16.79 2.06
CA GLY A 318 -7.79 -16.55 0.63
C GLY A 318 -6.39 -16.48 0.01
N ASP A 319 -6.33 -16.23 -1.30
CA ASP A 319 -5.07 -16.10 -2.04
C ASP A 319 -4.23 -14.87 -1.64
N HIS A 320 -4.80 -13.96 -0.87
CA HIS A 320 -4.09 -12.84 -0.26
C HIS A 320 -4.22 -12.85 1.27
N LYS A 321 -3.14 -12.47 1.96
CA LYS A 321 -3.18 -12.21 3.40
C LYS A 321 -3.57 -10.75 3.68
N PRO A 322 -4.51 -10.51 4.61
CA PRO A 322 -4.68 -9.24 5.32
C PRO A 322 -3.36 -8.55 5.66
N VAL A 323 -3.16 -7.31 5.21
CA VAL A 323 -2.08 -6.42 5.65
C VAL A 323 -2.67 -5.33 6.54
N TYR A 324 -2.01 -4.98 7.63
CA TYR A 324 -2.47 -3.95 8.56
C TYR A 324 -1.34 -3.01 8.98
N LEU A 325 -1.71 -1.75 9.23
CA LEU A 325 -0.86 -0.73 9.82
C LEU A 325 -1.55 -0.16 11.06
N SER A 326 -0.93 -0.33 12.22
CA SER A 326 -1.33 0.31 13.48
C SER A 326 -0.44 1.51 13.75
N LEU A 327 -1.03 2.67 13.99
CA LEU A 327 -0.29 3.88 14.33
C LEU A 327 -1.06 4.76 15.31
N THR A 328 -0.34 5.61 16.03
CA THR A 328 -0.91 6.70 16.83
C THR A 328 -0.74 8.00 16.05
N ILE A 329 -1.74 8.88 16.06
CA ILE A 329 -1.60 10.21 15.47
C ILE A 329 -1.69 11.28 16.57
N ARG A 330 -0.87 12.33 16.42
CA ARG A 330 -0.98 13.56 17.21
C ARG A 330 -2.10 14.39 16.64
N LEU A 331 -3.08 14.68 17.48
CA LEU A 331 -4.14 15.63 17.14
C LEU A 331 -3.69 17.02 17.57
N VAL A 332 -3.94 18.00 16.70
CA VAL A 332 -3.61 19.38 17.00
C VAL A 332 -4.82 20.00 17.68
N GLN A 333 -4.69 20.36 18.96
CA GLN A 333 -5.79 20.97 19.71
C GLN A 333 -6.08 22.43 19.31
N ASP A 334 -5.19 23.09 18.55
CA ASP A 334 -5.30 24.52 18.24
C ASP A 334 -5.45 24.84 16.74
N VAL A 335 -6.49 25.62 16.40
CA VAL A 335 -6.85 26.00 15.01
C VAL A 335 -5.75 26.87 14.36
N ASN A 336 -4.94 27.56 15.17
CA ASN A 336 -3.83 28.40 14.70
C ASN A 336 -2.64 27.58 14.16
N ASP A 337 -2.41 26.39 14.69
CA ASP A 337 -1.32 25.50 14.25
C ASP A 337 -1.62 24.86 12.89
N HIS A 338 -2.91 24.65 12.57
CA HIS A 338 -3.31 24.23 11.23
C HIS A 338 -2.90 25.23 10.15
N ILE A 339 -3.03 26.54 10.41
CA ILE A 339 -2.66 27.58 9.45
C ILE A 339 -1.14 27.71 9.33
N GLN A 340 -0.39 27.61 10.43
CA GLN A 340 1.08 27.68 10.39
C GLN A 340 1.71 26.43 9.75
N THR A 341 1.24 25.24 10.11
CA THR A 341 1.76 23.96 9.59
C THR A 341 1.46 23.82 8.09
N PHE A 342 0.24 24.14 7.65
CA PHE A 342 -0.08 24.13 6.21
C PHE A 342 0.69 25.22 5.43
N LYS A 343 0.85 26.44 5.98
CA LYS A 343 1.66 27.48 5.33
C LYS A 343 3.12 27.05 5.19
N HIS A 344 3.70 26.44 6.23
CA HIS A 344 5.08 25.97 6.19
C HIS A 344 5.27 24.85 5.16
N LEU A 345 4.36 23.87 5.11
CA LEU A 345 4.39 22.79 4.13
C LEU A 345 4.24 23.28 2.67
N THR A 346 3.41 24.31 2.43
CA THR A 346 3.21 24.90 1.10
C THR A 346 4.42 25.76 0.67
N LEU A 347 5.11 26.38 1.62
CA LEU A 347 6.33 27.17 1.35
C LEU A 347 7.55 26.28 1.06
N THR A 348 7.66 25.13 1.72
CA THR A 348 8.75 24.16 1.47
C THR A 348 8.61 23.44 0.14
N SER A 349 7.39 23.24 -0.40
CA SER A 349 7.20 22.63 -1.72
C SER A 349 7.50 23.58 -2.90
N ASN A 350 7.50 24.90 -2.67
CA ASN A 350 7.68 25.90 -3.72
C ASN A 350 9.14 26.35 -3.92
N THR A 351 10.12 25.76 -3.21
CA THR A 351 11.54 26.17 -3.30
C THR A 351 12.42 25.30 -4.20
N THR A 352 11.85 24.37 -4.96
CA THR A 352 12.60 23.62 -5.99
C THR A 352 11.80 23.46 -7.27
N THR A 353 11.86 24.47 -8.14
CA THR A 353 12.00 24.34 -9.61
C THR A 353 12.05 25.75 -10.22
N GLY A 354 13.24 26.36 -10.23
CA GLY A 354 13.56 27.45 -11.16
C GLY A 354 14.26 26.85 -12.37
N LEU A 355 13.50 26.49 -13.40
CA LEU A 355 14.03 26.20 -14.72
C LEU A 355 14.45 27.54 -15.35
N HIS A 356 15.76 27.74 -15.53
CA HIS A 356 16.27 28.70 -16.50
C HIS A 356 17.28 27.99 -17.41
N THR A 357 16.86 27.79 -18.65
CA THR A 357 17.70 27.52 -19.81
C THR A 357 18.22 28.84 -20.37
N SER A 358 19.54 28.99 -20.52
CA SER A 358 20.22 29.51 -21.73
C SER A 358 21.70 29.85 -21.49
N ASP A 359 22.55 29.17 -22.27
CA ASP A 359 23.74 29.67 -22.99
C ASP A 359 25.16 29.79 -22.34
N ILE A 360 26.00 28.80 -22.73
CA ILE A 360 27.33 28.85 -23.39
C ILE A 360 28.33 29.99 -23.03
N ILE A 361 29.55 29.64 -22.57
CA ILE A 361 30.88 29.87 -23.20
C ILE A 361 32.03 29.57 -22.19
N ASP A 362 33.07 28.91 -22.73
CA ASP A 362 34.41 28.56 -22.21
C ASP A 362 35.11 29.53 -21.22
N ASN A 363 35.83 28.97 -20.23
CA ASN A 363 37.31 29.02 -20.22
C ASN A 363 37.98 28.25 -19.06
N LYS A 364 38.90 27.35 -19.46
CA LYS A 364 40.24 27.08 -18.95
C LYS A 364 40.60 27.26 -17.46
N SER A 365 41.10 26.14 -16.91
CA SER A 365 42.38 25.95 -16.18
C SER A 365 42.64 26.74 -14.90
N GLN A 366 42.78 26.03 -13.77
CA GLN A 366 44.05 25.97 -13.03
C GLN A 366 43.98 24.94 -11.88
N GLU A 367 44.99 24.07 -11.85
CA GLU A 367 45.42 23.26 -10.70
C GLU A 367 45.80 24.17 -9.51
N ILE A 368 45.73 23.64 -8.28
CA ILE A 368 46.89 23.43 -7.38
C ILE A 368 46.44 23.18 -5.91
N GLN A 369 47.07 22.17 -5.32
CA GLN A 369 47.38 21.90 -3.90
C GLN A 369 46.34 21.27 -2.94
N SER A 370 46.54 19.95 -2.80
CA SER A 370 46.76 19.20 -1.55
C SER A 370 47.09 20.00 -0.28
N VAL A 371 46.42 19.67 0.83
CA VAL A 371 47.04 19.42 2.15
C VAL A 371 46.22 18.38 2.91
N SER A 372 46.90 17.30 3.30
CA SER A 372 46.48 16.27 4.25
C SER A 372 46.51 16.78 5.70
N THR A 373 45.68 16.26 6.59
CA THR A 373 46.17 15.67 7.86
C THR A 373 45.06 14.90 8.59
N ASN A 374 45.47 13.72 9.07
CA ASN A 374 44.74 12.80 9.92
C ASN A 374 44.45 13.40 11.30
N HIS A 375 43.43 12.89 12.00
CA HIS A 375 43.60 12.36 13.36
C HIS A 375 42.38 11.52 13.78
N GLU A 376 42.64 10.25 14.04
CA GLU A 376 41.83 9.35 14.88
C GLU A 376 42.01 9.68 16.38
N ASP A 377 41.09 9.12 17.16
CA ASP A 377 41.06 8.91 18.61
C ASP A 377 40.58 10.06 19.53
N LEU A 378 39.39 9.88 20.13
CA LEU A 378 39.31 9.46 21.54
C LEU A 378 37.88 9.05 21.96
N LEU A 379 37.74 7.79 22.34
CA LEU A 379 36.68 7.26 23.20
C LEU A 379 36.80 7.81 24.63
N THR A 380 35.67 7.74 25.35
CA THR A 380 35.46 7.90 26.80
C THR A 380 35.06 9.29 27.31
N LYS A 381 33.77 9.43 27.68
CA LYS A 381 33.34 10.19 28.86
C LYS A 381 31.89 9.82 29.29
N LYS A 382 31.87 9.03 30.38
CA LYS A 382 30.97 9.00 31.54
C LYS A 382 29.51 9.51 31.40
N LEU A 383 28.57 8.62 31.78
CA LEU A 383 27.23 8.94 32.25
C LEU A 383 27.23 10.04 33.35
N PRO A 384 26.21 10.91 33.34
CA PRO A 384 25.71 11.55 34.54
C PRO A 384 24.38 10.93 35.02
N LEU A 385 24.24 10.94 36.34
CA LEU A 385 23.13 10.44 37.15
C LEU A 385 21.81 11.20 36.93
N LEU A 386 20.70 10.49 37.20
CA LEU A 386 19.34 11.04 37.32
C LEU A 386 19.27 12.24 38.29
N PRO A 387 18.44 13.25 37.97
CA PRO A 387 17.71 14.01 38.96
C PRO A 387 16.31 13.41 39.19
N THR A 388 15.97 13.33 40.47
CA THR A 388 14.67 13.04 41.06
C THR A 388 13.55 13.95 40.55
N THR A 389 12.41 13.31 40.28
CA THR A 389 11.02 13.81 40.28
C THR A 389 10.79 15.31 40.52
N SER A 390 10.31 15.99 39.49
CA SER A 390 9.35 17.08 39.62
C SER A 390 8.14 16.75 38.74
N VAL A 391 6.97 16.61 39.38
CA VAL A 391 5.68 16.43 38.74
C VAL A 391 5.36 17.71 37.94
N ILE A 392 5.29 17.58 36.62
CA ILE A 392 4.60 18.53 35.75
C ILE A 392 3.59 17.70 34.96
N THR A 393 2.32 17.88 35.32
CA THR A 393 1.17 17.33 34.61
C THR A 393 1.03 18.03 33.27
N ASN A 394 1.35 17.34 32.17
CA ASN A 394 0.82 17.67 30.86
C ASN A 394 -0.10 16.53 30.43
N GLU A 395 -1.39 16.84 30.33
CA GLU A 395 -2.42 15.98 29.75
C GLU A 395 -2.25 16.00 28.23
N ASP A 396 -1.58 14.99 27.67
CA ASP A 396 -1.51 14.77 26.22
C ASP A 396 -2.63 13.81 25.77
N ASP A 397 -3.52 14.33 24.92
CA ASP A 397 -4.63 13.63 24.27
C ASP A 397 -4.10 12.67 23.17
N GLN A 398 -3.82 11.41 23.49
CA GLN A 398 -3.23 10.42 22.56
C GLN A 398 -4.26 9.43 21.99
N ARG A 399 -4.29 9.21 20.65
CA ARG A 399 -5.30 8.36 19.97
C ARG A 399 -4.73 7.50 18.82
N THR A 400 -5.20 6.26 18.72
CA THR A 400 -4.71 5.21 17.80
C THR A 400 -5.61 5.04 16.57
N ILE A 401 -5.07 5.15 15.35
CA ILE A 401 -5.73 4.71 14.12
C ILE A 401 -5.18 3.34 13.73
N LEU A 402 -6.08 2.36 13.58
CA LEU A 402 -5.74 1.00 13.18
C LEU A 402 -6.37 0.72 11.81
N ALA A 403 -5.56 0.45 10.79
CA ALA A 403 -6.02 0.12 9.45
C ALA A 403 -5.74 -1.35 9.13
N HIS A 404 -6.78 -2.11 8.74
CA HIS A 404 -6.72 -3.53 8.36
C HIS A 404 -7.20 -3.75 6.94
N HIS A 405 -6.71 -4.82 6.33
CA HIS A 405 -7.20 -5.41 5.10
C HIS A 405 -7.81 -6.79 5.42
N ILE A 406 -8.95 -7.17 4.83
CA ILE A 406 -9.62 -8.46 4.97
C ILE A 406 -10.12 -8.92 3.59
N PHE A 407 -10.04 -10.22 3.31
CA PHE A 407 -10.54 -10.81 2.07
C PHE A 407 -11.83 -11.60 2.34
N HIS A 408 -12.80 -11.51 1.41
CA HIS A 408 -13.95 -12.40 1.34
C HIS A 408 -14.20 -12.82 -0.10
N ALA A 409 -14.57 -14.09 -0.31
CA ALA A 409 -14.53 -14.81 -1.60
C ALA A 409 -15.30 -14.20 -2.79
N ASN A 410 -16.09 -13.15 -2.60
CA ASN A 410 -16.80 -12.44 -3.68
C ASN A 410 -16.45 -10.93 -3.80
N ILE A 411 -15.54 -10.42 -2.97
CA ILE A 411 -14.96 -9.07 -3.05
C ILE A 411 -13.47 -9.20 -2.80
N LYS A 412 -12.68 -9.20 -3.87
CA LYS A 412 -11.23 -9.07 -3.74
C LYS A 412 -10.97 -7.64 -3.23
N HIS A 413 -10.40 -7.53 -2.03
CA HIS A 413 -9.97 -6.31 -1.32
C HIS A 413 -11.06 -5.56 -0.52
N THR A 414 -11.29 -6.00 0.73
CA THR A 414 -12.09 -5.26 1.73
C THR A 414 -11.16 -4.70 2.81
N PHE A 415 -11.15 -3.40 3.07
CA PHE A 415 -10.34 -2.85 4.19
C PHE A 415 -11.22 -2.60 5.41
N LEU A 416 -10.87 -3.16 6.58
CA LEU A 416 -11.49 -2.77 7.85
C LEU A 416 -10.61 -1.75 8.56
N ARG A 417 -11.11 -0.59 8.92
CA ARG A 417 -10.35 0.39 9.72
C ARG A 417 -11.03 0.60 11.04
N PHE A 418 -10.29 0.47 12.13
CA PHE A 418 -10.75 0.83 13.47
C PHE A 418 -10.08 2.14 13.88
N ILE A 419 -10.89 3.16 14.07
CA ILE A 419 -10.41 4.43 14.62
C ILE A 419 -10.69 4.38 16.13
N ARG A 420 -9.63 4.38 16.96
CA ARG A 420 -9.71 4.18 18.40
C ARG A 420 -9.14 5.37 19.18
N GLU A 421 -9.86 5.76 20.23
CA GLU A 421 -9.26 6.39 21.40
C GLU A 421 -8.70 5.30 22.32
N THR A 422 -7.50 5.53 22.83
CA THR A 422 -6.94 4.80 23.97
C THR A 422 -7.17 5.66 25.22
N PRO A 423 -7.78 5.14 26.29
CA PRO A 423 -7.59 5.74 27.61
C PRO A 423 -6.15 5.48 28.07
N VAL A 424 -5.62 6.43 28.85
CA VAL A 424 -4.35 6.31 29.58
C VAL A 424 -4.34 5.07 30.47
#